data_AF-A0A967CSB6-F1
#
_entry.id   AF-A0A967CSB6-F1
#
_cell.length_a   1.000
_cell.length_b   1.000
_cell.length_c   1.000
_cell.angle_alpha   90.00
_cell.angle_beta   90.00
_cell.angle_gamma   90.00
#
_symmetry.space_group_name_H-M   'P 1'
#
loop_
_entity.id
_entity.type
_entity.pdbx_description
1 polymer ?
#
loop_
_entity_poly.entity_id
_entity_poly.type
_entity_poly.pdbx_seq_one_letter_code
_entity_poly.pdbx_strand_id
1 'polypeptide(L)'
;MTVINTNVKALYTQAALKTSGRQHAVAMQQLSTGKRINSAKDDAAGLAIAAHMTAKIRSLNQAVRNAGDAVSLIQTAEGATNTMSDMLQRMSELTIQASNATYSPEQRGFLDEEFQQLKQEISRVSEMHEWNGFPILSGLAGKQVGPVPPLSGAMAPVPGLPTKYKLSSEPTPATAVSYAASNIHAASGLGAVSISGNFAKSGTV
;
A
#
# COMPACT_ATOMS: atom_id res chain seq x y z
N MET A 1 -77.10 -7.75 -8.90
CA MET A 1 -76.97 -8.86 -7.93
C MET A 1 -75.99 -8.47 -6.84
N THR A 2 -76.40 -8.58 -5.59
CA THR A 2 -75.52 -8.46 -4.41
C THR A 2 -74.99 -9.85 -4.06
N VAL A 3 -73.67 -10.04 -4.18
CA VAL A 3 -73.02 -11.31 -3.82
C VAL A 3 -72.63 -11.24 -2.34
N ILE A 4 -73.18 -12.13 -1.51
CA ILE A 4 -73.01 -12.09 -0.04
C ILE A 4 -71.78 -12.90 0.42
N ASN A 5 -71.43 -13.98 -0.30
CA ASN A 5 -70.35 -14.89 0.10
C ASN A 5 -68.94 -14.43 -0.29
N THR A 6 -68.80 -13.49 -1.25
CA THR A 6 -67.49 -12.97 -1.66
C THR A 6 -67.56 -11.46 -1.84
N ASN A 7 -67.04 -10.73 -0.85
CA ASN A 7 -67.03 -9.27 -0.88
C ASN A 7 -65.80 -8.76 -1.65
N VAL A 8 -65.98 -8.52 -2.95
CA VAL A 8 -64.93 -8.02 -3.85
C VAL A 8 -64.40 -6.65 -3.40
N LYS A 9 -65.25 -5.78 -2.83
CA LYS A 9 -64.80 -4.48 -2.30
C LYS A 9 -63.87 -4.66 -1.09
N ALA A 10 -64.15 -5.62 -0.20
CA ALA A 10 -63.29 -5.95 0.94
C ALA A 10 -61.95 -6.57 0.50
N LEU A 11 -61.95 -7.41 -0.55
CA LEU A 11 -60.70 -7.95 -1.10
C LEU A 11 -59.84 -6.85 -1.73
N TYR A 12 -60.46 -5.89 -2.43
CA TYR A 12 -59.76 -4.73 -2.98
C TYR A 12 -59.14 -3.85 -1.89
N THR A 13 -59.90 -3.54 -0.83
CA THR A 13 -59.36 -2.77 0.31
C THR A 13 -58.26 -3.54 1.04
N GLN A 14 -58.38 -4.86 1.20
CA GLN A 14 -57.33 -5.69 1.79
C GLN A 14 -56.04 -5.69 0.95
N ALA A 15 -56.14 -5.74 -0.38
CA ALA A 15 -54.98 -5.65 -1.28
C ALA A 15 -54.31 -4.26 -1.24
N ALA A 16 -55.10 -3.19 -1.15
CA ALA A 16 -54.60 -1.83 -0.96
C ALA A 16 -53.88 -1.67 0.39
N LEU A 17 -54.46 -2.18 1.48
CA LEU A 17 -53.85 -2.20 2.81
C LEU A 17 -52.53 -2.99 2.84
N LYS A 18 -52.44 -4.13 2.14
CA LYS A 18 -51.19 -4.88 1.99
C LYS A 18 -50.10 -4.08 1.27
N THR A 19 -50.47 -3.22 0.32
CA THR A 19 -49.49 -2.37 -0.39
C THR A 19 -49.03 -1.20 0.47
N SER A 20 -49.94 -0.52 1.15
CA SER A 20 -49.62 0.53 2.14
C SER A 20 -48.78 -0.02 3.30
N GLY A 21 -49.12 -1.20 3.83
CA GLY A 21 -48.34 -1.87 4.87
C GLY A 21 -46.89 -2.16 4.46
N ARG A 22 -46.65 -2.54 3.20
CA ARG A 22 -45.30 -2.72 2.64
C ARG A 22 -44.53 -1.40 2.58
N GLN A 23 -45.17 -0.31 2.14
CA GLN A 23 -44.54 1.01 2.09
C GLN A 23 -44.17 1.53 3.49
N HIS A 24 -45.05 1.33 4.48
CA HIS A 24 -44.74 1.67 5.88
C HIS A 24 -43.58 0.85 6.45
N ALA A 25 -43.51 -0.44 6.14
CA ALA A 25 -42.38 -1.28 6.55
C ALA A 25 -41.04 -0.78 5.97
N VAL A 26 -41.03 -0.39 4.69
CA VAL A 26 -39.83 0.18 4.04
C VAL A 26 -39.46 1.53 4.66
N ALA A 27 -40.43 2.42 4.91
CA ALA A 27 -40.17 3.70 5.55
C ALA A 27 -39.60 3.54 6.97
N MET A 28 -40.14 2.61 7.76
CA MET A 28 -39.62 2.29 9.09
C MET A 28 -38.21 1.71 9.03
N GLN A 29 -37.91 0.88 8.01
CA GLN A 29 -36.57 0.33 7.79
C GLN A 29 -35.56 1.42 7.40
N GLN A 30 -35.94 2.37 6.55
CA GLN A 30 -35.09 3.51 6.18
C GLN A 30 -34.86 4.44 7.38
N LEU A 31 -35.88 4.71 8.20
CA LEU A 31 -35.75 5.49 9.43
C LEU A 31 -34.83 4.80 10.44
N SER A 32 -34.98 3.49 10.64
CA SER A 32 -34.16 2.72 11.58
C SER A 32 -32.70 2.61 11.15
N THR A 33 -32.43 2.49 9.85
CA THR A 33 -31.07 2.38 9.31
C THR A 33 -30.42 3.73 9.00
N GLY A 34 -31.22 4.80 8.92
CA GLY A 34 -30.79 6.12 8.45
C GLY A 34 -30.36 6.14 6.97
N LYS A 35 -30.60 5.05 6.22
CA LYS A 35 -30.15 4.90 4.83
C LYS A 35 -31.36 4.90 3.90
N ARG A 36 -31.32 5.76 2.88
CA ARG A 36 -32.33 5.79 1.82
C ARG A 36 -32.33 4.51 0.98
N ILE A 37 -31.14 3.93 0.74
CA ILE A 37 -30.96 2.68 -0.01
C ILE A 37 -30.52 1.61 0.98
N ASN A 38 -31.41 0.66 1.28
CA ASN A 38 -31.12 -0.40 2.24
C ASN A 38 -30.85 -1.76 1.59
N SER A 39 -31.35 -2.00 0.38
CA SER A 39 -31.10 -3.24 -0.36
C SER A 39 -30.72 -2.98 -1.81
N ALA A 40 -29.95 -3.90 -2.40
CA ALA A 40 -29.60 -3.86 -3.82
C ALA A 40 -30.82 -4.12 -4.74
N LYS A 41 -31.95 -4.55 -4.18
CA LYS A 41 -33.21 -4.73 -4.91
C LYS A 41 -33.93 -3.40 -5.18
N ASP A 42 -33.71 -2.41 -4.31
CA ASP A 42 -34.38 -1.11 -4.39
C ASP A 42 -33.61 -0.13 -5.32
N ASP A 43 -32.27 -0.14 -5.27
CA ASP A 43 -31.40 0.62 -6.17
C ASP A 43 -29.99 -0.01 -6.23
N ALA A 44 -29.75 -0.86 -7.23
CA ALA A 44 -28.47 -1.55 -7.39
C ALA A 44 -27.32 -0.59 -7.76
N ALA A 45 -27.58 0.44 -8.57
CA ALA A 45 -26.56 1.38 -9.03
C ALA A 45 -26.15 2.35 -7.91
N GLY A 46 -27.13 2.90 -7.18
CA GLY A 46 -26.88 3.76 -6.03
C GLY A 46 -26.17 3.03 -4.89
N LEU A 47 -26.53 1.76 -4.62
CA LEU A 47 -25.82 0.93 -3.65
C LEU A 47 -24.38 0.63 -4.10
N ALA A 48 -24.14 0.34 -5.38
CA ALA A 48 -22.80 0.08 -5.90
C ALA A 48 -21.89 1.31 -5.80
N ILE A 49 -22.39 2.51 -6.14
CA ILE A 49 -21.64 3.76 -6.00
C ILE A 49 -21.35 4.03 -4.52
N ALA A 50 -22.35 3.89 -3.64
CA ALA A 50 -22.17 4.09 -2.21
C ALA A 50 -21.15 3.11 -1.59
N ALA A 51 -21.17 1.85 -2.02
CA ALA A 51 -20.19 0.85 -1.59
C ALA A 51 -18.77 1.19 -2.08
N HIS A 52 -18.64 1.63 -3.33
CA HIS A 52 -17.35 2.07 -3.88
C HIS A 52 -16.80 3.32 -3.16
N MET A 53 -17.66 4.31 -2.88
CA MET A 53 -17.25 5.49 -2.09
C MET A 53 -16.89 5.09 -0.65
N THR A 54 -17.60 4.16 -0.04
CA THR A 54 -17.25 3.63 1.29
C THR A 54 -15.89 2.92 1.27
N ALA A 55 -15.60 2.15 0.21
CA ALA A 55 -14.30 1.52 0.03
C ALA A 55 -13.18 2.56 -0.12
N LYS A 56 -13.40 3.61 -0.93
CA LYS A 56 -12.48 4.75 -1.07
C LYS A 56 -12.24 5.47 0.25
N ILE A 57 -13.28 5.71 1.05
CA ILE A 57 -13.14 6.34 2.38
C ILE A 57 -12.27 5.47 3.27
N ARG A 58 -12.49 4.15 3.29
CA ARG A 58 -11.67 3.22 4.08
C ARG A 58 -10.21 3.19 3.61
N SER A 59 -9.97 3.18 2.29
CA SER A 59 -8.61 3.21 1.75
C SER A 59 -7.91 4.54 2.04
N LEU A 60 -8.62 5.67 1.94
CA LEU A 60 -8.09 7.00 2.28
C LEU A 60 -7.78 7.10 3.77
N ASN A 61 -8.64 6.56 4.64
CA ASN A 61 -8.35 6.52 6.08
C ASN A 61 -7.08 5.71 6.40
N GLN A 62 -6.82 4.63 5.66
CA GLN A 62 -5.54 3.92 5.78
C GLN A 62 -4.38 4.75 5.21
N ALA A 63 -4.57 5.43 4.09
CA ALA A 63 -3.56 6.31 3.52
C ALA A 63 -3.17 7.45 4.48
N VAL A 64 -4.14 8.01 5.22
CA VAL A 64 -3.88 9.02 6.27
C VAL A 64 -3.03 8.44 7.40
N ARG A 65 -3.31 7.21 7.86
CA ARG A 65 -2.46 6.53 8.86
C ARG A 65 -1.05 6.30 8.33
N ASN A 66 -0.91 5.80 7.11
CA ASN A 66 0.38 5.59 6.46
C ASN A 66 1.15 6.91 6.27
N ALA A 67 0.45 8.02 6.00
CA ALA A 67 1.06 9.35 5.95
C ALA A 67 1.55 9.80 7.34
N GLY A 68 0.80 9.48 8.40
CA GLY A 68 1.26 9.68 9.78
C GLY A 68 2.57 8.93 10.08
N ASP A 69 2.67 7.67 9.68
CA ASP A 69 3.89 6.87 9.82
C ASP A 69 5.06 7.48 9.02
N ALA A 70 4.79 7.98 7.81
CA ALA A 70 5.80 8.67 6.99
C ALA A 70 6.28 9.97 7.63
N VAL A 71 5.40 10.73 8.30
CA VAL A 71 5.79 11.92 9.08
C VAL A 71 6.71 11.53 10.22
N SER A 72 6.38 10.48 10.98
CA SER A 72 7.25 10.00 12.07
C SER A 72 8.61 9.50 11.59
N LEU A 73 8.66 8.87 10.41
CA LEU A 73 9.91 8.50 9.75
C LEU A 73 10.75 9.74 9.44
N ILE A 74 10.16 10.73 8.77
CA ILE A 74 10.85 11.96 8.39
C ILE A 74 11.36 12.71 9.62
N GLN A 75 10.58 12.80 10.70
CA GLN A 75 11.02 13.44 11.94
C GLN A 75 12.23 12.73 12.57
N THR A 76 12.27 11.40 12.49
CA THR A 76 13.43 10.63 12.95
C THR A 76 14.66 10.90 12.08
N ALA A 77 14.46 10.96 10.75
CA ALA A 77 15.52 11.28 9.80
C ALA A 77 16.04 12.72 9.97
N GLU A 78 15.15 13.68 10.21
CA GLU A 78 15.49 15.07 10.45
C GLU A 78 16.29 15.23 11.74
N GLY A 79 15.87 14.57 12.83
CA GLY A 79 16.61 14.58 14.09
C GLY A 79 18.05 14.05 13.91
N ALA A 80 18.22 12.93 13.22
CA ALA A 80 19.54 12.38 12.94
C ALA A 80 20.37 13.29 12.01
N THR A 81 19.76 13.88 10.99
CA THR A 81 20.47 14.81 10.07
C THR A 81 20.89 16.11 10.76
N ASN A 82 20.11 16.58 11.74
CA ASN A 82 20.50 17.73 12.56
C ASN A 82 21.76 17.42 13.37
N THR A 83 21.84 16.24 14.01
CA THR A 83 23.07 15.85 14.72
C THR A 83 24.30 15.74 13.80
N MET A 84 24.12 15.26 12.56
CA MET A 84 25.19 15.27 11.56
C MET A 84 25.62 16.69 11.19
N SER A 85 24.67 17.61 11.05
CA SER A 85 24.94 19.01 10.74
C SER A 85 25.74 19.69 11.85
N ASP A 86 25.41 19.44 13.11
CA ASP A 86 26.15 19.96 14.27
C ASP A 86 27.59 19.43 14.29
N MET A 87 27.79 18.13 14.01
CA MET A 87 29.14 17.54 13.90
C MET A 87 29.95 18.15 12.75
N LEU A 88 29.33 18.41 11.59
CA LEU A 88 29.99 19.05 10.45
C LEU A 88 30.37 20.51 10.74
N GLN A 89 29.54 21.23 11.48
CA GLN A 89 29.88 22.57 11.95
C GLN A 89 31.09 22.51 12.88
N ARG A 90 31.11 21.57 13.84
CA ARG A 90 32.26 21.33 14.71
C ARG A 90 33.53 20.99 13.92
N MET A 91 33.44 20.13 12.91
CA MET A 91 34.56 19.83 12.00
C MET A 91 35.10 21.08 11.28
N SER A 92 34.20 21.99 10.90
CA SER A 92 34.58 23.26 10.27
C SER A 92 35.28 24.19 11.27
N GLU A 93 34.82 24.26 12.52
CA GLU A 93 35.51 24.99 13.59
C GLU A 93 36.92 24.45 13.83
N LEU A 94 37.08 23.12 13.93
CA LEU A 94 38.39 22.48 14.11
C LEU A 94 39.34 22.79 12.95
N THR A 95 38.82 22.82 11.71
CA THR A 95 39.62 23.16 10.52
C THR A 95 40.12 24.61 10.56
N ILE A 96 39.24 25.55 10.96
CA ILE A 96 39.61 26.96 11.12
C ILE A 96 40.64 27.12 12.25
N GLN A 97 40.47 26.39 13.36
CA GLN A 97 41.43 26.39 14.46
C GLN A 97 42.78 25.84 14.01
N ALA A 98 42.81 24.70 13.32
CA ALA A 98 44.05 24.08 12.81
C ALA A 98 44.79 24.95 11.77
N SER A 99 44.07 25.83 11.07
CA SER A 99 44.65 26.79 10.13
C SER A 99 45.45 27.92 10.80
N ASN A 100 45.34 28.12 12.11
CA ASN A 100 46.11 29.15 12.80
C ASN A 100 47.58 28.72 12.94
N ALA A 101 48.49 29.54 12.42
CA ALA A 101 49.93 29.27 12.40
C ALA A 101 50.58 29.17 13.79
N THR A 102 49.90 29.66 14.83
CA THR A 102 50.40 29.67 16.22
C THR A 102 50.39 28.28 16.87
N TYR A 103 49.57 27.35 16.39
CA TYR A 103 49.49 26.00 16.97
C TYR A 103 50.70 25.14 16.59
N SER A 104 51.22 24.41 17.58
CA SER A 104 52.29 23.44 17.36
C SER A 104 51.83 22.25 16.49
N PRO A 105 52.77 21.50 15.87
CA PRO A 105 52.41 20.30 15.13
C PRO A 105 51.68 19.24 15.97
N GLU A 106 52.06 19.06 17.24
CA GLU A 106 51.38 18.14 18.17
C GLU A 106 49.94 18.58 18.47
N GLN A 107 49.71 19.89 18.67
CA GLN A 107 48.37 20.43 18.89
C GLN A 107 47.47 20.24 17.67
N ARG A 108 48.02 20.38 16.46
CA ARG A 108 47.30 20.05 15.23
C ARG A 108 47.00 18.56 15.11
N GLY A 109 47.87 17.71 15.63
CA GLY A 109 47.62 16.27 15.76
C GLY A 109 46.38 15.95 16.60
N PHE A 110 46.23 16.57 17.77
CA PHE A 110 45.03 16.38 18.61
C PHE A 110 43.74 16.90 17.94
N LEU A 111 43.82 18.01 17.21
CA LEU A 111 42.68 18.53 16.45
C LEU A 111 42.27 17.58 15.30
N ASP A 112 43.24 16.94 14.64
CA ASP A 112 42.98 15.93 13.61
C ASP A 112 42.35 14.66 14.21
N GLU A 113 42.79 14.22 15.39
CA GLU A 113 42.17 13.08 16.09
C GLU A 113 40.69 13.34 16.39
N GLU A 114 40.33 14.54 16.90
CA GLU A 114 38.92 14.92 17.12
C GLU A 114 38.14 14.94 15.78
N PHE A 115 38.74 15.48 14.72
CA PHE A 115 38.13 15.50 13.38
C PHE A 115 37.88 14.07 12.83
N GLN A 116 38.83 13.15 13.02
CA GLN A 116 38.68 11.76 12.60
C GLN A 116 37.60 11.03 13.42
N GLN A 117 37.49 11.30 14.72
CA GLN A 117 36.42 10.74 15.55
C GLN A 117 35.04 11.23 15.11
N LEU A 118 34.88 12.53 14.83
CA LEU A 118 33.63 13.09 14.30
C LEU A 118 33.26 12.47 12.94
N LYS A 119 34.25 12.24 12.07
CA LYS A 119 34.03 11.57 10.79
C LYS A 119 33.54 10.13 10.97
N GLN A 120 34.12 9.37 11.90
CA GLN A 120 33.68 8.02 12.22
C GLN A 120 32.26 8.01 12.79
N GLU A 121 31.96 8.96 13.66
CA GLU A 121 30.64 9.09 14.27
C GLU A 121 29.56 9.43 13.23
N ILE A 122 29.83 10.32 12.27
CA ILE A 122 28.92 10.59 11.14
C ILE A 122 28.64 9.30 10.34
N SER A 123 29.66 8.48 10.07
CA SER A 123 29.48 7.19 9.39
C SER A 123 28.60 6.25 10.21
N ARG A 124 28.83 6.17 11.52
CA ARG A 124 28.06 5.34 12.45
C ARG A 124 26.58 5.78 12.52
N VAL A 125 26.32 7.08 12.62
CA VAL A 125 24.97 7.66 12.64
C VAL A 125 24.25 7.34 11.32
N SER A 126 24.95 7.39 10.19
CA SER A 126 24.38 7.02 8.87
C SER A 126 23.96 5.54 8.79
N GLU A 127 24.74 4.64 9.38
CA GLU A 127 24.53 3.20 9.30
C GLU A 127 23.58 2.64 10.38
N MET A 128 23.62 3.20 11.60
CA MET A 128 22.87 2.67 12.74
C MET A 128 21.50 3.34 12.95
N HIS A 129 21.23 4.52 12.39
CA HIS A 129 19.91 5.13 12.54
C HIS A 129 18.87 4.40 11.70
N GLU A 130 17.90 3.82 12.41
CA GLU A 130 16.81 3.04 11.84
C GLU A 130 15.44 3.54 12.29
N TRP A 131 14.45 3.30 11.45
CA TRP A 131 13.04 3.40 11.82
C TRP A 131 12.41 2.04 11.56
N ASN A 132 11.77 1.43 12.55
CA ASN A 132 11.13 0.12 12.42
C ASN A 132 12.02 -0.96 11.76
N GLY A 133 13.30 -1.01 12.13
CA GLY A 133 14.28 -2.00 11.65
C GLY A 133 14.86 -1.75 10.25
N PHE A 134 14.51 -0.65 9.58
CA PHE A 134 15.18 -0.26 8.34
C PHE A 134 16.09 0.96 8.53
N PRO A 135 17.32 0.92 7.97
CA PRO A 135 18.21 2.07 7.99
C PRO A 135 17.64 3.17 7.10
N ILE A 136 17.65 4.41 7.60
CA ILE A 136 17.02 5.56 6.93
C ILE A 136 18.01 6.48 6.21
N LEU A 137 19.29 6.50 6.62
CA LEU A 137 20.29 7.46 6.13
C LEU A 137 21.39 6.86 5.25
N SER A 138 21.48 5.54 5.15
CA SER A 138 22.55 4.82 4.42
C SER A 138 22.45 4.88 2.90
N GLY A 139 21.55 5.69 2.33
CA GLY A 139 21.29 5.77 0.88
C GLY A 139 20.61 4.52 0.29
N LEU A 140 20.42 3.46 1.09
CA LEU A 140 19.63 2.27 0.76
C LEU A 140 18.15 2.44 1.08
N ALA A 141 17.70 3.66 1.37
CA ALA A 141 16.32 4.01 1.67
C ALA A 141 15.39 3.45 0.58
N GLY A 142 14.63 2.40 0.92
CA GLY A 142 13.76 1.69 -0.01
C GLY A 142 13.99 0.18 -0.11
N LYS A 143 15.11 -0.37 0.40
CA LYS A 143 15.24 -1.81 0.62
C LYS A 143 14.67 -2.17 1.99
N GLN A 144 13.60 -2.97 2.00
CA GLN A 144 13.07 -3.57 3.22
C GLN A 144 14.15 -4.43 3.89
N VAL A 145 14.62 -3.99 5.05
CA VAL A 145 15.50 -4.78 5.92
C VAL A 145 14.60 -5.42 6.98
N GLY A 146 13.84 -6.44 6.61
CA GLY A 146 12.97 -7.15 7.53
C GLY A 146 11.92 -8.02 6.82
N PRO A 147 11.60 -9.22 7.33
CA PRO A 147 10.51 -10.03 6.79
C PRO A 147 9.21 -9.24 6.91
N VAL A 148 8.60 -8.90 5.77
CA VAL A 148 7.23 -8.39 5.76
C VAL A 148 6.37 -9.47 6.40
N PRO A 149 5.65 -9.21 7.52
CA PRO A 149 4.69 -10.18 7.99
C PRO A 149 3.73 -10.45 6.83
N PRO A 150 3.54 -11.71 6.42
CA PRO A 150 2.64 -12.01 5.33
C PRO A 150 1.29 -11.40 5.70
N LEU A 151 0.73 -10.58 4.80
CA LEU A 151 -0.64 -10.12 4.91
C LEU A 151 -1.49 -11.39 5.02
N SER A 152 -1.88 -11.81 6.24
CA SER A 152 -2.60 -13.07 6.50
C SER A 152 -4.06 -13.01 6.05
N GLY A 153 -4.34 -12.16 5.05
CA GLY A 153 -5.63 -11.96 4.42
C GLY A 153 -5.54 -12.07 2.90
N ALA A 154 -4.54 -12.75 2.34
CA ALA A 154 -4.71 -13.34 1.01
C ALA A 154 -5.87 -14.34 1.14
N MET A 155 -7.09 -13.88 0.83
CA MET A 155 -8.23 -14.74 0.58
C MET A 155 -7.72 -15.89 -0.29
N ALA A 156 -7.82 -17.11 0.24
CA ALA A 156 -7.49 -18.32 -0.49
C ALA A 156 -8.14 -18.21 -1.88
N PRO A 157 -7.41 -18.51 -2.97
CA PRO A 157 -7.97 -18.41 -4.30
C PRO A 157 -9.21 -19.30 -4.38
N VAL A 158 -10.36 -18.69 -4.69
CA VAL A 158 -11.59 -19.42 -5.00
C VAL A 158 -11.26 -20.40 -6.14
N PRO A 159 -11.51 -21.72 -5.99
CA PRO A 159 -11.23 -22.67 -7.05
C PRO A 159 -12.03 -22.30 -8.31
N GLY A 160 -11.33 -21.98 -9.41
CA GLY A 160 -11.95 -21.80 -10.73
C GLY A 160 -11.75 -20.44 -11.43
N LEU A 161 -11.05 -19.46 -10.85
CA LEU A 161 -10.65 -18.24 -11.57
C LEU A 161 -9.17 -18.31 -11.98
N PRO A 162 -8.80 -17.98 -13.24
CA PRO A 162 -7.41 -17.99 -13.68
C PRO A 162 -6.60 -16.98 -12.85
N THR A 163 -5.70 -17.51 -12.03
CA THR A 163 -4.77 -16.76 -11.18
C THR A 163 -3.64 -16.16 -12.03
N LYS A 164 -3.98 -15.21 -12.91
CA LYS A 164 -3.00 -14.56 -13.79
C LYS A 164 -2.23 -13.40 -13.16
N TYR A 165 -2.48 -13.08 -11.91
CA TYR A 165 -1.68 -12.10 -11.18
C TYR A 165 -1.15 -12.73 -9.89
N LYS A 166 -0.03 -13.46 -10.02
CA LYS A 166 0.90 -13.59 -8.90
C LYS A 166 1.61 -12.25 -8.76
N LEU A 167 1.30 -11.50 -7.71
CA LEU A 167 2.19 -10.43 -7.27
C LEU A 167 3.37 -11.11 -6.57
N SER A 168 4.32 -11.60 -7.36
CA SER A 168 5.61 -12.05 -6.82
C SER A 168 6.35 -10.81 -6.34
N SER A 169 6.47 -10.70 -5.03
CA SER A 169 7.40 -9.80 -4.34
C SER A 169 8.83 -10.26 -4.64
N GLU A 170 9.40 -9.79 -5.74
CA GLU A 170 10.82 -9.90 -6.05
C GLU A 170 11.25 -8.52 -6.57
N PRO A 171 12.08 -7.75 -5.85
CA PRO A 171 12.61 -6.49 -6.34
C PRO A 171 13.81 -6.79 -7.25
N THR A 172 13.58 -6.96 -8.55
CA THR A 172 14.69 -7.03 -9.52
C THR A 172 15.23 -5.62 -9.81
N PRO A 173 16.55 -5.41 -9.78
CA PRO A 173 17.17 -4.11 -10.01
C PRO A 173 16.87 -3.60 -11.43
N ALA A 174 16.72 -2.28 -11.54
CA ALA A 174 16.46 -1.57 -12.78
C ALA A 174 17.62 -1.75 -13.79
N THR A 175 17.52 -2.74 -14.70
CA THR A 175 18.03 -2.71 -16.09
C THR A 175 17.75 -4.05 -16.78
N ALA A 176 16.55 -4.20 -17.36
CA ALA A 176 16.26 -5.01 -18.56
C ALA A 176 14.75 -5.01 -18.80
N VAL A 177 14.27 -4.20 -19.75
CA VAL A 177 12.95 -4.39 -20.32
C VAL A 177 13.00 -5.66 -21.19
N SER A 178 12.50 -6.76 -20.67
CA SER A 178 12.29 -8.00 -21.42
C SER A 178 10.79 -8.32 -21.45
N TYR A 179 10.15 -8.00 -22.57
CA TYR A 179 8.78 -8.44 -22.84
C TYR A 179 8.82 -9.90 -23.27
N ALA A 180 8.61 -10.83 -22.33
CA ALA A 180 8.36 -12.23 -22.66
C ALA A 180 6.91 -12.39 -23.12
N ALA A 181 6.70 -12.40 -24.44
CA ALA A 181 5.47 -12.88 -25.05
C ALA A 181 5.40 -14.42 -24.91
N SER A 182 4.38 -14.95 -24.24
CA SER A 182 3.84 -16.33 -24.34
C SER A 182 2.69 -16.49 -23.33
N ASN A 183 1.42 -16.83 -23.57
CA ASN A 183 0.70 -17.26 -24.77
C ASN A 183 -0.78 -16.83 -24.65
N ILE A 184 -1.27 -16.38 -25.79
CA ILE A 184 -2.65 -16.10 -26.18
C ILE A 184 -3.44 -17.41 -26.11
N HIS A 185 -4.61 -17.41 -25.47
CA HIS A 185 -5.57 -18.52 -25.60
C HIS A 185 -6.28 -18.37 -26.95
N ALA A 186 -6.14 -19.39 -27.79
CA ALA A 186 -6.85 -19.52 -29.04
C ALA A 186 -8.37 -19.59 -28.78
N ALA A 187 -9.09 -18.55 -29.17
CA ALA A 187 -10.49 -18.68 -29.56
C ALA A 187 -10.51 -18.80 -31.10
N SER A 188 -11.05 -19.92 -31.57
CA SER A 188 -11.43 -20.25 -32.95
C SER A 188 -11.44 -19.10 -33.96
N GLY A 189 -10.51 -19.14 -34.91
CA GLY A 189 -10.49 -18.33 -36.12
C GLY A 189 -9.18 -18.56 -36.88
N LEU A 190 -9.27 -18.99 -38.15
CA LEU A 190 -8.18 -19.42 -39.03
C LEU A 190 -6.92 -18.52 -38.98
N GLY A 191 -5.75 -19.11 -38.69
CA GLY A 191 -4.44 -18.45 -38.80
C GLY A 191 -3.33 -19.28 -38.13
N ALA A 192 -2.23 -19.52 -38.83
CA ALA A 192 -1.21 -20.54 -38.52
C ALA A 192 -0.62 -20.50 -37.08
N VAL A 193 -0.45 -21.67 -36.49
CA VAL A 193 0.22 -21.90 -35.19
C VAL A 193 1.63 -22.46 -35.45
N SER A 194 2.67 -21.71 -35.08
CA SER A 194 4.04 -22.23 -34.98
C SER A 194 4.35 -22.62 -33.53
N ILE A 195 4.78 -23.87 -33.34
CA ILE A 195 5.22 -24.44 -32.05
C ILE A 195 6.74 -24.53 -32.08
N SER A 196 7.45 -23.89 -31.15
CA SER A 196 8.82 -24.30 -30.82
C SER A 196 8.91 -24.64 -29.34
N GLY A 197 9.01 -25.94 -29.04
CA GLY A 197 9.20 -26.47 -27.70
C GLY A 197 10.65 -26.37 -27.22
N ASN A 198 10.81 -26.37 -25.90
CA ASN A 198 12.08 -26.43 -25.19
C ASN A 198 12.58 -27.89 -25.16
N PHE A 199 13.55 -28.25 -26.00
CA PHE A 199 14.25 -29.53 -25.92
C PHE A 199 15.47 -29.40 -25.02
N ALA A 200 15.34 -29.84 -23.77
CA ALA A 200 16.50 -30.31 -23.02
C ALA A 200 16.94 -31.65 -23.64
N LYS A 201 18.16 -31.73 -24.17
CA LYS A 201 18.84 -33.00 -24.39
C LYS A 201 20.28 -32.93 -23.88
N SER A 202 20.49 -33.67 -22.81
CA SER A 202 21.74 -34.24 -22.32
C SER A 202 22.66 -34.74 -23.45
N GLY A 203 23.98 -34.57 -23.30
CA GLY A 203 24.94 -35.30 -24.13
C GLY A 203 26.36 -34.77 -24.07
N THR A 204 27.20 -35.52 -23.34
CA THR A 204 28.66 -35.53 -23.33
C THR A 204 29.26 -35.71 -24.73
N VAL A 205 30.25 -34.86 -25.05
CA VAL A 205 31.63 -35.05 -25.57
C VAL A 205 32.04 -33.74 -26.23
#